data_AF-A0A4D6XMS1-F1
#
_entry.id   AF-A0A4D6XMS1-F1
#
_cell.length_a   1.000
_cell.length_b   1.000
_cell.length_c   1.000
_cell.angle_alpha   90.00
_cell.angle_beta   90.00
_cell.angle_gamma   90.00
#
_symmetry.space_group_name_H-M   'P 1'
#
loop_
_entity.id
_entity.type
_entity.pdbx_description
1 polymer ?
#
loop_
_entity_poly.entity_id
_entity_poly.type
_entity_poly.pdbx_seq_one_letter_code
_entity_poly.pdbx_strand_id
1 'polypeptide(L)'
;MKGRKNIYQVDSDFKKRMNKNIEKSYYNHFIENNSWTVSDQLKSLSNIESTINHFQQNYDNLKFSSELDESFMTDSNPSLFIIDGTVIVANDKETMMKSFTKITPDIQTQKLISTYANQNFLHQSYVQLVSEHPEIQQYQIKNSRNLYIVDTFVDGSIKLVATNLSDLKTDDNNPTQKYKSFGTRATIVLSPYNLPTLKYSHFVK
;
A
#
# COMPACT_ATOMS: atom_id res chain seq x y z
N MET A 1 20.63 4.50 52.20
CA MET A 1 20.27 3.73 50.98
C MET A 1 19.26 4.54 50.18
N LYS A 2 19.69 5.23 49.11
CA LYS A 2 18.79 5.99 48.21
C LYS A 2 18.47 5.13 46.98
N GLY A 3 17.17 5.04 46.69
CA GLY A 3 16.56 4.02 45.84
C GLY A 3 17.00 4.01 44.38
N ARG A 4 17.01 2.79 43.82
CA ARG A 4 17.07 2.53 42.38
C ARG A 4 15.81 3.11 41.72
N LYS A 5 15.93 4.20 40.98
CA LYS A 5 14.86 4.70 40.10
C LYS A 5 14.74 3.77 38.90
N ASN A 6 13.50 3.31 38.64
CA ASN A 6 13.11 2.46 37.53
C ASN A 6 13.60 3.00 36.17
N ILE A 7 14.37 2.19 35.44
CA ILE A 7 14.95 2.49 34.12
C ILE A 7 13.93 2.22 32.97
N TYR A 8 12.70 1.81 33.28
CA TYR A 8 11.75 1.25 32.31
C TYR A 8 10.49 2.10 32.05
N GLN A 9 10.55 3.41 32.20
CA GLN A 9 9.54 4.30 31.62
C GLN A 9 10.13 5.03 30.43
N VAL A 10 10.09 4.37 29.28
CA VAL A 10 10.35 5.02 28.00
C VAL A 10 9.29 6.11 27.83
N ASP A 11 9.75 7.35 27.85
CA ASP A 11 8.97 8.57 27.63
C ASP A 11 8.07 8.42 26.39
N SER A 12 6.80 8.78 26.51
CA SER A 12 5.81 8.70 25.44
C SER A 12 6.22 9.55 24.22
N ASP A 13 6.91 10.66 24.44
CA ASP A 13 7.43 11.50 23.38
C ASP A 13 8.64 10.85 22.70
N PHE A 14 9.45 10.09 23.44
CA PHE A 14 10.51 9.28 22.86
C PHE A 14 9.95 8.16 21.99
N LYS A 15 8.91 7.43 22.45
CA LYS A 15 8.22 6.42 21.63
C LYS A 15 7.64 7.02 20.35
N LYS A 16 6.98 8.18 20.44
CA LYS A 16 6.44 8.89 19.27
C LYS A 16 7.54 9.28 18.27
N ARG A 17 8.66 9.85 18.76
CA ARG A 17 9.81 10.20 17.89
C ARG A 17 10.43 8.97 17.25
N MET A 18 10.57 7.88 18.00
CA MET A 18 11.14 6.63 17.52
C MET A 18 10.26 6.01 16.44
N ASN A 19 8.95 5.90 16.67
CA ASN A 19 7.99 5.42 15.68
C ASN A 19 8.03 6.30 14.42
N LYS A 20 7.99 7.62 14.56
CA LYS A 20 8.08 8.56 13.42
C LYS A 20 9.38 8.41 12.61
N ASN A 21 10.53 8.19 13.27
CA ASN A 21 11.81 8.00 12.60
C ASN A 21 11.89 6.64 11.90
N ILE A 22 11.38 5.59 12.54
CA ILE A 22 11.22 4.25 11.96
C ILE A 22 10.31 4.34 10.72
N GLU A 23 9.18 5.01 10.83
CA GLU A 23 8.22 5.27 9.75
C GLU A 23 8.84 6.06 8.59
N LYS A 24 9.60 7.13 8.88
CA LYS A 24 10.28 7.93 7.85
C LYS A 24 11.41 7.16 7.16
N SER A 25 12.16 6.38 7.93
CA SER A 25 13.19 5.47 7.37
C SER A 25 12.55 4.39 6.49
N TYR A 26 11.40 3.85 6.90
CA TYR A 26 10.62 2.92 6.09
C TYR A 26 10.10 3.59 4.83
N TYR A 27 9.50 4.77 4.92
CA TYR A 27 9.05 5.55 3.76
C TYR A 27 10.18 5.78 2.74
N ASN A 28 11.35 6.23 3.20
CA ASN A 28 12.50 6.43 2.32
C ASN A 28 12.98 5.11 1.68
N HIS A 29 12.94 3.99 2.41
CA HIS A 29 13.26 2.67 1.86
C HIS A 29 12.27 2.22 0.76
N PHE A 30 10.99 2.59 0.88
CA PHE A 30 9.96 2.28 -0.11
C PHE A 30 10.01 3.18 -1.36
N ILE A 31 10.53 4.41 -1.22
CA ILE A 31 10.54 5.43 -2.27
C ILE A 31 11.88 5.48 -3.03
N GLU A 32 13.02 5.19 -2.40
CA GLU A 32 14.34 5.40 -3.02
C GLU A 32 15.02 4.12 -3.57
N ASN A 33 15.65 4.28 -4.74
CA ASN A 33 16.69 3.45 -5.39
C ASN A 33 16.32 2.12 -6.07
N ASN A 34 15.05 1.78 -6.26
CA ASN A 34 14.68 0.64 -7.12
C ASN A 34 14.28 1.12 -8.52
N SER A 35 14.89 0.55 -9.57
CA SER A 35 14.49 0.77 -10.96
C SER A 35 13.20 0.01 -11.25
N TRP A 36 12.06 0.67 -11.06
CA TRP A 36 10.75 0.11 -11.34
C TRP A 36 10.56 -0.09 -12.83
N THR A 37 10.32 -1.34 -13.24
CA THR A 37 9.87 -1.66 -14.59
C THR A 37 8.40 -1.30 -14.68
N VAL A 38 8.08 -0.30 -15.49
CA VAL A 38 6.68 0.00 -15.82
C VAL A 38 6.17 -1.18 -16.63
N SER A 39 5.09 -1.77 -16.14
CA SER A 39 4.45 -2.91 -16.78
C SER A 39 4.00 -2.50 -18.18
N ASP A 40 4.41 -3.18 -19.24
CA ASP A 40 3.94 -2.91 -20.62
C ASP A 40 3.22 -4.13 -21.23
N GLN A 41 3.52 -5.34 -20.76
CA GLN A 41 3.10 -6.61 -21.37
C GLN A 41 1.65 -7.03 -21.08
N LEU A 42 1.11 -6.78 -19.88
CA LEU A 42 -0.31 -7.02 -19.57
C LEU A 42 -1.19 -5.77 -19.74
N LYS A 43 -0.61 -4.66 -20.25
CA LYS A 43 -1.29 -3.42 -20.61
C LYS A 43 -2.08 -3.54 -21.93
N SER A 44 -2.82 -4.61 -22.19
CA SER A 44 -3.89 -4.41 -23.16
C SER A 44 -4.80 -3.35 -22.55
N LEU A 45 -5.14 -2.31 -23.33
CA LEU A 45 -6.08 -1.26 -22.89
C LEU A 45 -7.32 -1.89 -22.25
N SER A 46 -7.78 -3.02 -22.81
CA SER A 46 -8.88 -3.82 -22.28
C SER A 46 -8.71 -4.30 -20.82
N ASN A 47 -7.51 -4.70 -20.40
CA ASN A 47 -7.28 -5.20 -19.03
C ASN A 47 -7.27 -4.05 -18.01
N ILE A 48 -6.68 -2.92 -18.40
CA ILE A 48 -6.68 -1.70 -17.59
C ILE A 48 -8.11 -1.16 -17.47
N GLU A 49 -8.83 -1.05 -18.58
CA GLU A 49 -10.23 -0.62 -18.62
C GLU A 49 -11.13 -1.56 -17.81
N SER A 50 -10.96 -2.88 -17.95
CA SER A 50 -11.70 -3.87 -17.16
C SER A 50 -11.45 -3.69 -15.66
N THR A 51 -10.20 -3.46 -15.25
CA THR A 51 -9.87 -3.21 -13.84
C THR A 51 -10.48 -1.91 -13.34
N ILE A 52 -10.36 -0.82 -14.10
CA ILE A 52 -10.98 0.47 -13.77
C ILE A 52 -12.49 0.29 -13.63
N ASN A 53 -13.14 -0.39 -14.56
CA ASN A 53 -14.57 -0.65 -14.54
C ASN A 53 -14.99 -1.48 -13.33
N HIS A 54 -14.21 -2.51 -12.96
CA HIS A 54 -14.48 -3.31 -11.77
C HIS A 54 -14.47 -2.47 -10.49
N PHE A 55 -13.41 -1.67 -10.28
CA PHE A 55 -13.34 -0.81 -9.10
C PHE A 55 -14.39 0.31 -9.14
N GLN A 56 -14.70 0.86 -10.32
CA GLN A 56 -15.75 1.86 -10.48
C GLN A 56 -17.12 1.29 -10.14
N GLN A 57 -17.44 0.08 -10.57
CA GLN A 57 -18.68 -0.61 -10.21
C GLN A 57 -18.78 -0.83 -8.69
N ASN A 58 -17.68 -1.26 -8.05
CA ASN A 58 -17.64 -1.42 -6.60
C ASN A 58 -17.89 -0.07 -5.88
N TYR A 59 -17.27 1.00 -6.36
CA TYR A 59 -17.50 2.34 -5.83
C TYR A 59 -18.94 2.82 -6.02
N ASP A 60 -19.51 2.62 -7.22
CA ASP A 60 -20.89 3.02 -7.53
C ASP A 60 -21.91 2.27 -6.65
N ASN A 61 -21.65 1.00 -6.34
CA ASN A 61 -22.45 0.23 -5.38
C ASN A 61 -22.34 0.80 -3.96
N LEU A 62 -21.12 1.13 -3.51
CA LEU A 62 -20.87 1.71 -2.19
C LEU A 62 -21.42 3.12 -2.05
N LYS A 63 -21.56 3.87 -3.14
CA LYS A 63 -22.07 5.25 -3.14
C LYS A 63 -23.43 5.37 -2.44
N PHE A 64 -24.28 4.35 -2.58
CA PHE A 64 -25.61 4.29 -1.96
C PHE A 64 -25.65 3.61 -0.58
N SER A 65 -24.55 2.97 -0.16
CA SER A 65 -24.40 2.36 1.17
C SER A 65 -24.00 3.39 2.23
N SER A 66 -24.22 3.11 3.52
CA SER A 66 -23.58 3.86 4.62
C SER A 66 -22.18 3.36 4.96
N GLU A 67 -21.73 2.30 4.30
CA GLU A 67 -20.52 1.57 4.64
C GLU A 67 -19.35 1.89 3.70
N LEU A 68 -18.14 1.63 4.19
CA LEU A 68 -16.91 1.62 3.39
C LEU A 68 -16.69 0.21 2.84
N ASP A 69 -15.78 0.09 1.88
CA ASP A 69 -15.41 -1.20 1.32
C ASP A 69 -14.92 -2.16 2.43
N GLU A 70 -15.46 -3.38 2.47
CA GLU A 70 -15.15 -4.35 3.52
C GLU A 70 -13.67 -4.76 3.51
N SER A 71 -13.02 -4.72 2.34
CA SER A 71 -11.61 -5.05 2.15
C SER A 71 -10.65 -3.93 2.59
N PHE A 72 -11.19 -2.77 2.95
CA PHE A 72 -10.38 -1.64 3.39
C PHE A 72 -9.76 -1.92 4.77
N MET A 73 -8.43 -1.74 4.85
CA MET A 73 -7.64 -1.98 6.05
C MET A 73 -7.78 -3.41 6.62
N THR A 74 -8.02 -4.40 5.75
CA THR A 74 -8.10 -5.83 6.15
C THR A 74 -6.94 -6.66 5.62
N ASP A 75 -5.83 -6.03 5.25
CA ASP A 75 -4.66 -6.73 4.73
C ASP A 75 -4.17 -7.78 5.73
N SER A 76 -3.80 -8.95 5.21
CA SER A 76 -3.34 -10.08 6.04
C SER A 76 -2.00 -9.79 6.74
N ASN A 77 -1.26 -8.78 6.28
CA ASN A 77 -0.01 -8.30 6.86
C ASN A 77 -0.18 -6.84 7.31
N PRO A 78 0.63 -6.36 8.28
CA PRO A 78 0.61 -4.97 8.68
C PRO A 78 0.82 -4.05 7.47
N SER A 79 -0.19 -3.26 7.17
CA SER A 79 -0.17 -2.27 6.11
C SER A 79 -0.03 -0.86 6.67
N LEU A 80 0.67 -0.01 5.92
CA LEU A 80 0.85 1.40 6.27
C LEU A 80 -0.03 2.25 5.36
N PHE A 81 -0.79 3.17 5.96
CA PHE A 81 -1.60 4.13 5.23
C PHE A 81 -1.08 5.54 5.49
N ILE A 82 -0.92 6.30 4.41
CA ILE A 82 -0.52 7.70 4.42
C ILE A 82 -1.56 8.47 3.62
N ILE A 83 -2.30 9.36 4.26
CA ILE A 83 -3.33 10.17 3.61
C ILE A 83 -2.94 11.64 3.76
N ASP A 84 -2.74 12.34 2.65
CA ASP A 84 -2.32 13.75 2.59
C ASP A 84 -1.08 14.02 3.46
N GLY A 85 -0.09 13.14 3.37
CA GLY A 85 1.13 13.18 4.17
C GLY A 85 0.98 12.79 5.64
N THR A 86 -0.23 12.50 6.10
CA THR A 86 -0.52 12.06 7.47
C THR A 86 -0.52 10.54 7.56
N VAL A 87 0.37 9.99 8.39
CA VAL A 87 0.46 8.55 8.63
C VAL A 87 -0.66 8.12 9.58
N ILE A 88 -1.40 7.08 9.20
CA ILE A 88 -2.34 6.40 10.09
C ILE A 88 -1.56 5.35 10.88
N VAL A 89 -1.29 5.66 12.14
CA VAL A 89 -0.52 4.81 13.05
C VAL A 89 -1.47 4.07 13.98
N ALA A 90 -1.76 2.80 13.67
CA ALA A 90 -2.45 1.91 14.60
C ALA A 90 -2.27 0.43 14.19
N ASN A 91 -2.41 -0.47 15.16
CA ASN A 91 -2.25 -1.91 14.96
C ASN A 91 -3.61 -2.64 14.89
N ASP A 92 -4.72 -1.90 15.02
CA ASP A 92 -6.08 -2.43 14.99
C ASP A 92 -6.96 -1.59 14.05
N LYS A 93 -7.90 -2.27 13.38
CA LYS A 93 -8.77 -1.68 12.35
C LYS A 93 -9.61 -0.52 12.91
N GLU A 94 -10.13 -0.63 14.13
CA GLU A 94 -11.01 0.41 14.70
C GLU A 94 -10.27 1.74 14.86
N THR A 95 -9.05 1.72 15.40
CA THR A 95 -8.24 2.92 15.61
C THR A 95 -7.74 3.50 14.28
N MET A 96 -7.38 2.64 13.33
CA MET A 96 -7.05 3.09 11.97
C MET A 96 -8.25 3.77 11.32
N MET A 97 -9.45 3.22 11.49
CA MET A 97 -10.67 3.79 10.92
C MET A 97 -11.04 5.14 11.53
N LYS A 98 -10.94 5.29 12.86
CA LYS A 98 -11.17 6.59 13.52
C LYS A 98 -10.17 7.65 13.04
N SER A 99 -8.93 7.25 12.80
CA SER A 99 -7.91 8.17 12.28
C SER A 99 -8.21 8.56 10.83
N PHE A 100 -8.60 7.59 10.01
CA PHE A 100 -8.98 7.81 8.62
C PHE A 100 -10.17 8.78 8.48
N THR A 101 -11.28 8.54 9.18
CA THR A 101 -12.47 9.40 9.09
C THR A 101 -12.22 10.82 9.61
N LYS A 102 -11.24 10.97 10.52
CA LYS A 102 -10.79 12.29 10.99
C LYS A 102 -9.95 13.03 9.95
N ILE A 103 -9.07 12.32 9.23
CA ILE A 103 -8.20 12.92 8.19
C ILE A 103 -9.01 13.23 6.93
N THR A 104 -9.93 12.34 6.57
CA THR A 104 -10.78 12.42 5.38
C THR A 104 -12.24 12.58 5.81
N PRO A 105 -12.73 13.80 6.10
CA PRO A 105 -14.09 13.99 6.60
C PRO A 105 -15.17 13.79 5.53
N ASP A 106 -14.85 13.96 4.25
CA ASP A 106 -15.79 13.80 3.16
C ASP A 106 -16.10 12.31 2.88
N ILE A 107 -17.38 11.94 2.96
CA ILE A 107 -17.82 10.55 2.87
C ILE A 107 -17.60 9.95 1.47
N GLN A 108 -17.69 10.75 0.40
CA GLN A 108 -17.49 10.26 -0.96
C GLN A 108 -16.01 9.93 -1.18
N THR A 109 -15.14 10.80 -0.70
CA THR A 109 -13.69 10.60 -0.66
C THR A 109 -13.32 9.39 0.20
N GLN A 110 -13.95 9.21 1.36
CA GLN A 110 -13.74 8.03 2.20
C GLN A 110 -14.06 6.73 1.45
N LYS A 111 -15.23 6.66 0.82
CA LYS A 111 -15.66 5.50 0.03
C LYS A 111 -14.69 5.23 -1.11
N LEU A 112 -14.33 6.27 -1.85
CA LEU A 112 -13.42 6.17 -2.97
C LEU A 112 -12.07 5.61 -2.54
N ILE A 113 -11.46 6.17 -1.49
CA ILE A 113 -10.21 5.64 -0.94
C ILE A 113 -10.38 4.20 -0.51
N SER A 114 -11.47 3.85 0.20
CA SER A 114 -11.70 2.50 0.69
C SER A 114 -11.78 1.45 -0.43
N THR A 115 -12.35 1.81 -1.58
CA THR A 115 -12.48 0.93 -2.74
C THR A 115 -11.15 0.60 -3.41
N TYR A 116 -10.20 1.54 -3.41
CA TYR A 116 -8.93 1.39 -4.12
C TYR A 116 -7.74 1.08 -3.20
N ALA A 117 -7.80 1.41 -1.91
CA ALA A 117 -6.73 1.22 -0.95
C ALA A 117 -6.80 -0.16 -0.26
N ASN A 118 -6.75 -1.22 -1.06
CA ASN A 118 -6.74 -2.61 -0.59
C ASN A 118 -5.79 -3.48 -1.45
N GLN A 119 -5.51 -4.68 -0.96
CA GLN A 119 -4.52 -5.57 -1.58
C GLN A 119 -4.92 -6.02 -3.00
N ASN A 120 -6.21 -6.07 -3.34
CA ASN A 120 -6.65 -6.46 -4.69
C ASN A 120 -6.18 -5.47 -5.75
N PHE A 121 -5.97 -4.21 -5.38
CA PHE A 121 -5.45 -3.19 -6.27
C PHE A 121 -4.03 -3.48 -6.77
N LEU A 122 -3.26 -4.29 -6.04
CA LEU A 122 -1.90 -4.72 -6.41
C LEU A 122 -1.87 -5.98 -7.29
N HIS A 123 -3.00 -6.67 -7.45
CA HIS A 123 -3.06 -8.00 -8.05
C HIS A 123 -2.47 -8.03 -9.46
N GLN A 124 -2.86 -7.10 -10.34
CA GLN A 124 -2.38 -7.04 -11.71
C GLN A 124 -0.86 -6.83 -11.79
N SER A 125 -0.32 -5.98 -10.92
CA SER A 125 1.14 -5.77 -10.85
C SER A 125 1.87 -7.03 -10.39
N TYR A 126 1.27 -7.84 -9.52
CA TYR A 126 1.85 -9.10 -9.07
C TYR A 126 1.76 -10.20 -10.13
N VAL A 127 0.63 -10.33 -10.83
CA VAL A 127 0.48 -11.26 -11.96
C VAL A 127 1.54 -10.99 -13.03
N GLN A 128 1.80 -9.72 -13.33
CA GLN A 128 2.85 -9.36 -14.27
C GLN A 128 4.24 -9.77 -13.79
N LEU A 129 4.58 -9.44 -12.54
CA LEU A 129 5.86 -9.79 -11.93
C LEU A 129 6.13 -11.30 -12.08
N VAL A 130 5.17 -12.15 -11.74
CA VAL A 130 5.36 -13.61 -11.83
C VAL A 130 5.35 -14.15 -13.27
N SER A 131 4.77 -13.41 -14.22
CA SER A 131 4.83 -13.74 -15.65
C SER A 131 6.21 -13.42 -16.25
N GLU A 132 6.81 -12.29 -15.85
CA GLU A 132 8.13 -11.86 -16.34
C GLU A 132 9.28 -12.53 -15.59
N HIS A 133 9.06 -12.88 -14.32
CA HIS A 133 10.03 -13.52 -13.44
C HIS A 133 9.43 -14.76 -12.77
N PRO A 134 9.10 -15.83 -13.53
CA PRO A 134 8.49 -17.04 -12.98
C PRO A 134 9.39 -17.74 -11.95
N GLU A 135 10.71 -17.51 -11.99
CA GLU A 135 11.65 -18.04 -11.00
C GLU A 135 11.38 -17.55 -9.57
N ILE A 136 10.64 -16.44 -9.39
CA ILE A 136 10.26 -15.94 -8.05
C ILE A 136 9.44 -16.98 -7.28
N GLN A 137 8.69 -17.84 -7.97
CA GLN A 137 7.86 -18.88 -7.33
C GLN A 137 8.69 -19.93 -6.58
N GLN A 138 10.01 -19.99 -6.83
CA GLN A 138 10.94 -20.89 -6.15
C GLN A 138 11.41 -20.36 -4.79
N TYR A 139 11.09 -19.10 -4.46
CA TYR A 139 11.51 -18.47 -3.21
C TYR A 139 10.39 -18.47 -2.18
N GLN A 140 10.75 -18.56 -0.91
CA GLN A 140 9.86 -18.22 0.19
C GLN A 140 9.74 -16.70 0.29
N ILE A 141 8.50 -16.20 0.22
CA ILE A 141 8.18 -14.80 0.45
C ILE A 141 8.15 -14.53 1.96
N LYS A 142 8.93 -13.55 2.42
CA LYS A 142 8.99 -13.12 3.83
C LYS A 142 8.78 -11.61 3.94
N ASN A 143 8.40 -11.17 5.14
CA ASN A 143 8.29 -9.74 5.49
C ASN A 143 7.45 -8.91 4.50
N SER A 144 6.44 -9.52 3.88
CA SER A 144 5.57 -8.86 2.91
C SER A 144 4.76 -7.76 3.58
N ARG A 145 4.78 -6.55 3.02
CA ARG A 145 4.08 -5.38 3.58
C ARG A 145 3.51 -4.51 2.48
N ASN A 146 2.29 -4.02 2.72
CA ASN A 146 1.63 -3.08 1.85
C ASN A 146 1.77 -1.64 2.39
N LEU A 147 1.91 -0.70 1.47
CA LEU A 147 1.92 0.74 1.71
C LEU A 147 0.91 1.37 0.77
N TYR A 148 -0.03 2.13 1.32
CA TYR A 148 -0.99 2.93 0.56
C TYR A 148 -0.72 4.41 0.85
N ILE A 149 -0.44 5.15 -0.22
CA ILE A 149 -0.29 6.61 -0.17
C ILE A 149 -1.44 7.20 -0.96
N VAL A 150 -2.20 8.09 -0.33
CA VAL A 150 -3.28 8.85 -0.97
C VAL A 150 -2.97 10.32 -0.83
N ASP A 151 -2.95 11.02 -1.97
CA ASP A 151 -2.83 12.46 -2.05
C ASP A 151 -4.10 13.02 -2.70
N THR A 152 -4.77 13.94 -2.01
CA THR A 152 -5.88 14.72 -2.53
C THR A 152 -5.38 16.08 -3.03
N PHE A 153 -5.90 16.52 -4.17
CA PHE A 153 -5.51 17.77 -4.81
C PHE A 153 -6.64 18.80 -4.73
N VAL A 154 -6.27 20.09 -4.85
CA VAL A 154 -7.20 21.22 -4.75
C VAL A 154 -8.29 21.20 -5.82
N ASP A 155 -8.00 20.61 -6.98
CA ASP A 155 -8.94 20.44 -8.08
C ASP A 155 -9.93 19.28 -7.86
N GLY A 156 -9.85 18.59 -6.71
CA GLY A 156 -10.65 17.41 -6.39
C GLY A 156 -10.10 16.11 -6.98
N SER A 157 -8.96 16.15 -7.67
CA SER A 157 -8.27 14.94 -8.10
C SER A 157 -7.70 14.17 -6.90
N ILE A 158 -7.62 12.84 -7.02
CA ILE A 158 -7.01 11.97 -6.02
C ILE A 158 -5.97 11.09 -6.70
N LYS A 159 -4.77 11.03 -6.14
CA LYS A 159 -3.76 10.05 -6.52
C LYS A 159 -3.62 9.04 -5.41
N LEU A 160 -3.75 7.77 -5.78
CA LEU A 160 -3.51 6.65 -4.88
C LEU A 160 -2.36 5.80 -5.42
N VAL A 161 -1.41 5.49 -4.55
CA VAL A 161 -0.27 4.62 -4.83
C VAL A 161 -0.29 3.49 -3.82
N ALA A 162 -0.59 2.27 -4.27
CA ALA A 162 -0.38 1.06 -3.49
C ALA A 162 0.97 0.46 -3.86
N THR A 163 1.74 0.03 -2.87
CA THR A 163 3.01 -0.66 -3.06
C THR A 163 3.08 -1.86 -2.13
N ASN A 164 3.41 -3.05 -2.64
CA ASN A 164 3.86 -4.18 -1.83
C ASN A 164 5.37 -4.32 -1.96
N LEU A 165 6.05 -4.56 -0.85
CA LEU A 165 7.44 -4.98 -0.82
C LEU A 165 7.55 -6.30 -0.06
N SER A 166 8.38 -7.20 -0.57
CA SER A 166 8.61 -8.50 0.04
C SER A 166 10.06 -8.95 -0.10
N ASP A 167 10.56 -9.63 0.94
CA ASP A 167 11.86 -10.31 0.92
C ASP A 167 11.70 -11.70 0.32
N LEU A 168 12.74 -12.14 -0.39
CA LEU A 168 12.86 -13.48 -0.94
C LEU A 168 13.91 -14.26 -0.14
N LYS A 169 13.61 -15.53 0.15
CA LYS A 169 14.57 -16.47 0.74
C LYS A 169 14.55 -17.78 -0.04
N THR A 170 15.73 -18.34 -0.29
CA THR A 170 15.85 -19.70 -0.82
C THR A 170 15.63 -20.72 0.30
N ASP A 171 15.11 -21.90 -0.04
CA ASP A 171 15.20 -23.04 0.85
C ASP A 171 16.68 -23.46 0.98
N ASP A 172 17.08 -23.95 2.16
CA ASP A 172 18.48 -24.24 2.55
C ASP A 172 19.24 -25.18 1.59
N ASN A 173 18.55 -25.80 0.63
CA ASN A 173 19.10 -26.74 -0.34
C ASN A 173 19.60 -26.12 -1.66
N ASN A 174 19.49 -24.80 -1.86
CA ASN A 174 19.92 -24.16 -3.11
C ASN A 174 20.72 -22.86 -2.84
N PRO A 175 22.07 -22.87 -2.93
CA PRO A 175 22.90 -21.81 -2.38
C PRO A 175 22.98 -20.53 -3.23
N THR A 176 22.50 -20.53 -4.47
CA THR A 176 22.58 -19.36 -5.36
C THR A 176 21.26 -18.58 -5.38
N GLN A 177 21.09 -17.70 -4.40
CA GLN A 177 20.01 -16.72 -4.36
C GLN A 177 20.26 -15.61 -5.39
N LYS A 178 19.49 -15.60 -6.50
CA LYS A 178 19.60 -14.58 -7.56
C LYS A 178 18.96 -13.25 -7.14
N TYR A 179 17.83 -13.31 -6.43
CA TYR A 179 17.08 -12.14 -5.96
C TYR A 179 16.87 -12.20 -4.45
N LYS A 180 17.04 -11.05 -3.79
CA LYS A 180 16.80 -10.79 -2.37
C LYS A 180 15.41 -10.24 -2.09
N SER A 181 14.78 -9.53 -3.03
CA SER A 181 13.46 -8.94 -2.82
C SER A 181 12.74 -8.66 -4.13
N PHE A 182 11.44 -8.40 -4.02
CA PHE A 182 10.65 -7.83 -5.10
C PHE A 182 9.73 -6.73 -4.57
N GLY A 183 9.22 -5.94 -5.49
CA GLY A 183 8.13 -5.01 -5.22
C GLY A 183 7.12 -4.96 -6.34
N THR A 184 5.86 -4.74 -5.97
CA THR A 184 4.77 -4.47 -6.91
C THR A 184 4.11 -3.15 -6.54
N ARG A 185 3.63 -2.42 -7.55
CA ARG A 185 3.05 -1.09 -7.35
C ARG A 185 1.93 -0.86 -8.35
N ALA A 186 0.84 -0.32 -7.83
CA ALA A 186 -0.29 0.18 -8.60
C ALA A 186 -0.46 1.66 -8.28
N THR A 187 -0.67 2.47 -9.30
CA THR A 187 -0.91 3.91 -9.18
C THR A 187 -2.14 4.28 -9.98
N ILE A 188 -3.12 4.89 -9.33
CA ILE A 188 -4.28 5.46 -10.00
C ILE A 188 -4.36 6.95 -9.72
N VAL A 189 -4.70 7.71 -10.77
CA VAL A 189 -5.08 9.12 -10.66
C VAL A 189 -6.54 9.22 -11.09
N LEU A 190 -7.38 9.64 -10.17
CA LEU A 190 -8.80 9.91 -10.35
C LEU A 190 -8.97 11.41 -10.47
N SER A 191 -9.52 11.88 -11.58
CA SER A 191 -9.78 13.30 -11.80
C SER A 191 -11.28 13.53 -11.99
N PRO A 192 -11.85 14.66 -11.55
CA PRO A 192 -13.28 14.91 -11.69
C PRO A 192 -13.76 14.99 -13.16
N TYR A 193 -12.86 15.35 -14.07
CA TYR A 193 -13.18 15.68 -15.46
C TYR A 193 -12.58 14.70 -16.48
N ASN A 194 -11.74 13.76 -16.04
CA ASN A 194 -11.01 12.87 -16.94
C ASN A 194 -11.19 11.42 -16.49
N LEU A 195 -11.01 10.50 -17.43
CA LEU A 195 -10.98 9.08 -17.12
C LEU A 195 -9.83 8.75 -16.15
N PRO A 196 -10.01 7.77 -15.24
CA PRO A 196 -8.96 7.30 -14.37
C PRO A 196 -7.70 6.90 -15.14
N THR A 197 -6.54 7.35 -14.67
CA THR A 197 -5.25 6.91 -15.22
C THR A 197 -4.60 5.91 -14.28
N LEU A 198 -4.48 4.66 -14.73
CA LEU A 198 -3.94 3.55 -13.95
C LEU A 198 -2.60 3.09 -14.52
N LYS A 199 -1.62 2.85 -13.65
CA LYS A 199 -0.30 2.32 -14.00
C LYS A 199 0.12 1.23 -13.03
N TYR A 200 0.71 0.18 -13.58
CA TYR A 200 1.35 -0.88 -12.82
C TYR A 200 2.86 -0.86 -13.03
N SER A 201 3.60 -1.27 -12.02
CA SER A 201 5.05 -1.37 -12.10
C SER A 201 5.57 -2.36 -11.07
N HIS A 202 6.66 -3.04 -11.37
CA HIS A 202 7.28 -3.98 -10.44
C HIS A 202 8.80 -3.89 -10.50
N PHE A 203 9.48 -4.55 -9.57
CA PHE A 203 10.92 -4.80 -9.65
C PHE A 203 11.27 -6.13 -8.99
N VAL A 204 12.43 -6.66 -9.36
CA VAL A 204 13.15 -7.73 -8.65
C VAL A 204 14.58 -7.25 -8.39
N LYS A 205 15.15 -7.66 -7.26
CA LYS A 205 16.51 -7.28 -6.84
C LYS A 205 17.15 -8.41 -6.08
#